data_AF-A3D0G3-F1
#
_entry.id   AF-A3D0G3-F1
#
_cell.length_a   1.000
_cell.length_b   1.000
_cell.length_c   1.000
_cell.angle_alpha   90.00
_cell.angle_beta   90.00
_cell.angle_gamma   90.00
#
_symmetry.space_group_name_H-M   'P 1'
#
loop_
_entity.id
_entity.type
_entity.pdbx_description
1 polymer ?
#
loop_
_entity_poly.entity_id
_entity_poly.type
_entity_poly.pdbx_seq_one_letter_code
_entity_poly.pdbx_strand_id
1 'polypeptide(L)'
;MKRLFLLLTLLISTTAYSADETHGFSAGLGFGSTENYGAITHYDFAYRYQFTPNWGVEVGYTPFQSEPFTGAINAIFDDYVLVNSYSSRLAGTYTYQISARHNAILKVGLSQSKTNYELDDYTNNSDDAITIDEYSDDGYGLYAALGWRCRFYNGFEFMTTLAYQDSGTLEMTSFTVGIGYSF
;
A
#
# COMPACT_ATOMS: atom_id res chain seq x y z
N MET A 1 -21.64 18.49 -1.57
CA MET A 1 -21.31 18.67 -3.00
C MET A 1 -20.48 19.94 -3.30
N LYS A 2 -20.85 21.14 -2.85
CA LYS A 2 -20.06 22.38 -3.09
C LYS A 2 -18.60 22.35 -2.57
N ARG A 3 -18.34 21.66 -1.45
CA ARG A 3 -16.98 21.50 -0.89
C ARG A 3 -16.09 20.54 -1.69
N LEU A 4 -16.68 19.57 -2.39
CA LEU A 4 -15.96 18.63 -3.25
C LEU A 4 -15.47 19.31 -4.53
N PHE A 5 -16.28 20.23 -5.08
CA PHE A 5 -15.91 21.02 -6.27
C PHE A 5 -14.76 21.99 -5.99
N LEU A 6 -14.71 22.55 -4.78
CA LEU A 6 -13.65 23.48 -4.36
C LEU A 6 -12.29 22.75 -4.20
N LEU A 7 -12.32 21.51 -3.73
CA LEU A 7 -11.17 20.59 -3.71
C LEU A 7 -10.70 20.22 -5.12
N LEU A 8 -11.64 19.94 -6.04
CA LEU A 8 -11.31 19.63 -7.43
C LEU A 8 -10.67 20.82 -8.17
N THR A 9 -11.10 22.05 -7.88
CA THR A 9 -10.52 23.25 -8.49
C THR A 9 -9.13 23.61 -7.94
N LEU A 10 -8.79 23.19 -6.72
CA LEU A 10 -7.44 23.32 -6.16
C LEU A 10 -6.44 22.35 -6.80
N LEU A 11 -6.90 21.22 -7.35
CA LEU A 11 -6.07 20.23 -8.04
C LEU A 11 -5.69 20.62 -9.48
N ILE A 12 -6.20 21.76 -10.00
CA ILE A 12 -6.03 22.16 -11.42
C ILE A 12 -5.15 23.41 -11.57
N SER A 13 -4.58 23.96 -10.49
CA SER A 13 -3.67 25.11 -10.60
C SER A 13 -2.30 24.70 -11.17
N THR A 14 -2.10 24.90 -12.48
CA THR A 14 -0.89 24.56 -13.24
C THR A 14 0.29 25.51 -13.02
N THR A 15 0.43 26.12 -11.85
CA THR A 15 1.53 27.07 -11.55
C THR A 15 2.27 26.70 -10.27
N ALA A 16 2.50 25.40 -10.03
CA ALA A 16 3.49 24.96 -9.07
C ALA A 16 4.85 24.89 -9.78
N TYR A 17 5.73 25.81 -9.42
CA TYR A 17 7.16 25.70 -9.74
C TYR A 17 7.65 24.35 -9.19
N SER A 18 8.23 23.53 -10.08
CA SER A 18 8.86 22.22 -9.82
C SER A 18 10.01 22.22 -8.78
N ALA A 19 10.19 23.30 -8.00
CA ALA A 19 11.34 23.49 -7.12
C ALA A 19 11.12 23.00 -5.68
N ASP A 20 9.90 23.02 -5.14
CA ASP A 20 9.66 22.72 -3.70
C ASP A 20 8.30 22.03 -3.45
N GLU A 21 7.96 20.98 -4.22
CA GLU A 21 6.82 20.12 -3.89
C GLU A 21 7.16 19.33 -2.62
N THR A 22 6.61 19.78 -1.49
CA THR A 22 6.91 19.26 -0.16
C THR A 22 5.96 18.16 0.23
N HIS A 23 4.80 18.05 -0.41
CA HIS A 23 3.77 17.09 -0.09
C HIS A 23 3.52 16.14 -1.25
N GLY A 24 3.14 14.91 -0.95
CA GLY A 24 2.69 13.99 -1.97
C GLY A 24 1.71 12.96 -1.43
N PHE A 25 0.73 12.62 -2.23
CA PHE A 25 -0.20 11.53 -1.95
C PHE A 25 -0.07 10.47 -3.04
N SER A 26 -0.15 9.20 -2.66
CA SER A 26 -0.17 8.08 -3.60
C SER A 26 -1.21 7.04 -3.21
N ALA A 27 -1.80 6.43 -4.25
CA ALA A 27 -2.68 5.29 -4.15
C ALA A 27 -2.22 4.22 -5.14
N GLY A 28 -2.21 2.95 -4.71
CA GLY A 28 -1.77 1.83 -5.52
C GLY A 28 -2.54 0.56 -5.24
N LEU A 29 -2.39 -0.38 -6.17
CA LEU A 29 -2.83 -1.75 -6.02
C LEU A 29 -1.62 -2.66 -6.10
N GLY A 30 -1.64 -3.75 -5.35
CA GLY A 30 -0.55 -4.69 -5.35
C GLY A 30 -0.97 -6.10 -5.01
N PHE A 31 0.01 -6.97 -5.19
CA PHE A 31 -0.07 -8.38 -4.82
C PHE A 31 1.15 -8.71 -3.98
N GLY A 32 1.01 -9.69 -3.12
CA GLY A 32 2.09 -10.12 -2.26
C GLY A 32 1.89 -11.55 -1.79
N SER A 33 2.80 -11.97 -0.94
CA SER A 33 2.68 -13.21 -0.21
C SER A 33 3.02 -12.98 1.26
N THR A 34 2.34 -13.72 2.10
CA THR A 34 2.64 -13.86 3.52
C THR A 34 3.08 -15.28 3.79
N GLU A 35 4.01 -15.49 4.72
CA GLU A 35 4.49 -16.84 5.03
C GLU A 35 3.35 -17.74 5.56
N ASN A 36 2.43 -17.17 6.35
CA ASN A 36 1.38 -17.91 7.04
C ASN A 36 0.06 -18.03 6.26
N TYR A 37 -0.22 -17.12 5.32
CA TYR A 37 -1.54 -17.04 4.64
C TYR A 37 -1.45 -17.03 3.11
N GLY A 38 -0.26 -17.23 2.55
CA GLY A 38 -0.09 -17.36 1.11
C GLY A 38 -0.30 -16.03 0.38
N ALA A 39 -0.88 -16.10 -0.82
CA ALA A 39 -1.03 -14.96 -1.70
C ALA A 39 -2.07 -13.95 -1.19
N ILE A 40 -1.73 -12.67 -1.27
CA ILE A 40 -2.60 -11.56 -0.86
C ILE A 40 -2.72 -10.53 -1.97
N THR A 41 -3.81 -9.78 -1.93
CA THR A 41 -3.94 -8.52 -2.67
C THR A 41 -4.12 -7.38 -1.68
N HIS A 42 -3.60 -6.21 -2.05
CA HIS A 42 -3.66 -5.06 -1.17
C HIS A 42 -3.86 -3.77 -1.96
N TYR A 43 -4.44 -2.80 -1.29
CA TYR A 43 -4.42 -1.40 -1.73
C TYR A 43 -3.39 -0.66 -0.88
N ASP A 44 -2.65 0.25 -1.48
CA ASP A 44 -1.63 1.04 -0.77
C ASP A 44 -1.99 2.51 -0.85
N PHE A 45 -2.18 3.15 0.30
CA PHE A 45 -2.36 4.59 0.40
C PHE A 45 -1.19 5.16 1.18
N ALA A 46 -0.56 6.20 0.65
CA ALA A 46 0.53 6.83 1.36
C ALA A 46 0.53 8.34 1.19
N TYR A 47 0.88 9.01 2.26
CA TYR A 47 1.16 10.43 2.27
C TYR A 47 2.62 10.65 2.65
N ARG A 48 3.34 11.42 1.83
CA ARG A 48 4.73 11.78 2.08
C ARG A 48 4.88 13.27 2.30
N TYR A 49 5.86 13.59 3.13
CA TYR A 49 6.39 14.91 3.33
C TYR A 49 7.88 14.92 3.03
N GLN A 50 8.30 15.79 2.13
CA GLN A 50 9.67 15.90 1.65
C GLN A 50 10.30 17.17 2.24
N PHE A 51 11.30 16.99 3.11
CA PHE A 51 11.98 18.09 3.78
C PHE A 51 13.28 18.51 3.07
N THR A 52 13.86 17.64 2.25
CA THR A 52 14.94 17.97 1.31
C THR A 52 14.69 17.27 -0.04
N PRO A 53 15.37 17.66 -1.14
CA PRO A 53 15.18 17.01 -2.44
C PRO A 53 15.38 15.48 -2.43
N ASN A 54 16.15 14.96 -1.48
CA ASN A 54 16.45 13.54 -1.35
C ASN A 54 15.72 12.86 -0.19
N TRP A 55 15.48 13.57 0.91
CA TRP A 55 14.93 12.97 2.13
C TRP A 55 13.51 13.43 2.43
N GLY A 56 12.69 12.46 2.82
CA GLY A 56 11.32 12.64 3.23
C GLY A 56 10.90 11.63 4.29
N VAL A 57 9.67 11.77 4.74
CA VAL A 57 8.97 10.83 5.61
C VAL A 57 7.64 10.48 4.95
N GLU A 58 7.19 9.25 5.14
CA GLU A 58 5.92 8.75 4.62
C GLU A 58 5.14 8.08 5.74
N VAL A 59 3.85 8.38 5.81
CA VAL A 59 2.87 7.58 6.53
C VAL A 59 2.03 6.83 5.51
N GLY A 60 1.85 5.53 5.73
CA GLY A 60 1.12 4.65 4.83
C GLY A 60 0.05 3.85 5.55
N TYR A 61 -0.98 3.48 4.79
CA TYR A 61 -2.06 2.60 5.19
C TYR A 61 -2.34 1.62 4.05
N THR A 62 -2.30 0.34 4.37
CA THR A 62 -2.33 -0.77 3.41
C THR A 62 -3.37 -1.78 3.88
N PRO A 63 -4.65 -1.64 3.49
CA PRO A 63 -5.61 -2.72 3.68
C PRO A 63 -5.27 -3.88 2.74
N PHE A 64 -5.31 -5.10 3.28
CA PHE A 64 -5.01 -6.31 2.55
C PHE A 64 -5.99 -7.43 2.93
N GLN A 65 -6.22 -8.32 1.97
CA GLN A 65 -7.10 -9.46 2.10
C GLN A 65 -6.53 -10.62 1.28
N SER A 66 -6.78 -11.84 1.72
CA SER A 66 -6.54 -13.03 0.90
C SER A 66 -7.86 -13.34 0.22
N GLU A 67 -8.01 -12.86 -1.00
CA GLU A 67 -9.30 -12.95 -1.68
C GLU A 67 -9.13 -12.89 -3.21
N PRO A 68 -10.18 -13.31 -3.96
CA PRO A 68 -10.12 -14.09 -5.18
C PRO A 68 -9.88 -13.26 -6.44
N PHE A 69 -9.05 -12.22 -6.39
CA PHE A 69 -8.60 -11.57 -7.63
C PHE A 69 -7.66 -12.50 -8.44
N THR A 70 -7.17 -13.56 -7.80
CA THR A 70 -6.62 -14.77 -8.43
C THR A 70 -7.67 -15.64 -9.12
N GLY A 71 -8.98 -15.54 -8.88
CA GLY A 71 -9.99 -16.32 -9.61
C GLY A 71 -9.99 -16.08 -11.13
N ALA A 72 -9.52 -14.91 -11.58
CA ALA A 72 -9.35 -14.61 -13.01
C ALA A 72 -7.95 -14.96 -13.56
N ILE A 73 -6.96 -15.26 -12.71
CA ILE A 73 -5.54 -15.44 -13.10
C ILE A 73 -4.94 -16.79 -12.64
N ASN A 74 -5.45 -17.42 -11.57
CA ASN A 74 -4.97 -18.63 -10.91
C ASN A 74 -6.13 -19.36 -10.21
N ALA A 75 -6.83 -20.25 -10.93
CA ALA A 75 -7.94 -21.07 -10.44
C ALA A 75 -7.51 -22.31 -9.61
N ILE A 76 -6.55 -22.18 -8.69
CA ILE A 76 -6.02 -23.34 -7.94
C ILE A 76 -5.59 -22.90 -6.52
N PHE A 77 -6.03 -23.63 -5.49
CA PHE A 77 -5.59 -23.68 -4.06
C PHE A 77 -6.46 -23.00 -2.97
N ASP A 78 -6.96 -23.84 -2.03
CA ASP A 78 -7.79 -23.64 -0.81
C ASP A 78 -7.06 -22.85 0.33
N ASP A 79 -7.54 -22.55 1.57
CA ASP A 79 -8.80 -22.74 2.35
C ASP A 79 -8.87 -21.72 3.53
N TYR A 80 -8.12 -20.61 3.49
CA TYR A 80 -8.05 -19.60 4.57
C TYR A 80 -8.25 -18.18 4.02
N VAL A 81 -9.14 -17.41 4.64
CA VAL A 81 -9.54 -16.07 4.19
C VAL A 81 -9.18 -15.01 5.25
N LEU A 82 -8.13 -14.23 4.98
CA LEU A 82 -7.82 -12.93 5.56
C LEU A 82 -8.93 -11.94 5.20
N VAL A 83 -9.70 -11.51 6.20
CA VAL A 83 -10.78 -10.53 6.05
C VAL A 83 -10.39 -9.24 6.77
N ASN A 84 -10.59 -8.10 6.11
CA ASN A 84 -10.47 -6.76 6.71
C ASN A 84 -9.15 -6.52 7.49
N SER A 85 -8.04 -7.07 6.99
CA SER A 85 -6.71 -6.89 7.60
C SER A 85 -6.05 -5.62 7.09
N TYR A 86 -5.20 -5.00 7.90
CA TYR A 86 -4.52 -3.77 7.50
C TYR A 86 -3.13 -3.63 8.11
N SER A 87 -2.28 -2.92 7.39
CA SER A 87 -0.98 -2.45 7.88
C SER A 87 -0.95 -0.94 7.83
N SER A 88 -0.37 -0.32 8.85
CA SER A 88 0.02 1.09 8.84
C SER A 88 1.53 1.19 8.96
N ARG A 89 2.12 2.19 8.33
CA ARG A 89 3.58 2.38 8.36
C ARG A 89 3.98 3.82 8.56
N LEU A 90 5.14 3.99 9.17
CA LEU A 90 5.88 5.25 9.24
C LEU A 90 7.30 4.97 8.76
N ALA A 91 7.70 5.57 7.63
CA ALA A 91 8.97 5.30 6.99
C ALA A 91 9.71 6.58 6.63
N GLY A 92 11.02 6.59 6.88
CA GLY A 92 11.92 7.54 6.23
C GLY A 92 12.12 7.14 4.77
N THR A 93 12.10 8.11 3.87
CA THR A 93 12.25 7.89 2.44
C THR A 93 13.50 8.60 1.93
N TYR A 94 14.32 7.88 1.15
CA TYR A 94 15.43 8.44 0.39
C TYR A 94 15.15 8.33 -1.11
N THR A 95 15.24 9.43 -1.82
CA THR A 95 15.00 9.55 -3.26
C THR A 95 16.32 9.80 -3.96
N TYR A 96 16.68 8.89 -4.86
CA TYR A 96 17.82 9.01 -5.75
C TYR A 96 17.34 9.34 -7.16
N GLN A 97 17.72 10.52 -7.66
CA GLN A 97 17.35 10.97 -9.00
C GLN A 97 18.22 10.28 -10.05
N ILE A 98 17.60 9.43 -10.88
CA ILE A 98 18.28 8.75 -11.99
C ILE A 98 18.28 9.65 -13.22
N SER A 99 17.17 10.36 -13.45
CA SER A 99 17.03 11.35 -14.53
C SER A 99 16.03 12.43 -14.13
N ALA A 100 15.78 13.40 -15.02
CA ALA A 100 14.88 14.52 -14.76
C ALA A 100 13.48 14.10 -14.27
N ARG A 101 12.98 12.92 -14.67
CA ARG A 101 11.66 12.41 -14.29
C ARG A 101 11.68 11.10 -13.51
N HIS A 102 12.79 10.36 -13.54
CA HIS A 102 12.85 9.02 -12.98
C HIS A 102 13.68 9.01 -11.70
N ASN A 103 13.09 8.47 -10.64
CA ASN A 103 13.68 8.38 -9.32
C ASN A 103 13.65 6.93 -8.82
N ALA A 104 14.73 6.47 -8.19
CA ALA A 104 14.70 5.32 -7.30
C ALA A 104 14.38 5.80 -5.88
N ILE A 105 13.62 5.01 -5.14
CA ILE A 105 13.16 5.34 -3.80
C ILE A 105 13.51 4.18 -2.88
N LEU A 106 14.18 4.49 -1.79
CA LEU A 106 14.36 3.60 -0.66
C LEU A 106 13.43 4.07 0.46
N LYS A 107 12.72 3.16 1.10
CA LYS A 107 11.91 3.42 2.29
C LYS A 107 12.35 2.48 3.40
N VAL A 108 12.54 3.01 4.60
CA VAL A 108 12.84 2.20 5.79
C VAL A 108 12.13 2.80 6.99
N GLY A 109 11.51 1.96 7.82
CA GLY A 109 10.89 2.41 9.05
C GLY A 109 10.17 1.31 9.79
N LEU A 110 9.06 1.69 10.41
CA LEU A 110 8.26 0.83 11.26
C LEU A 110 6.89 0.59 10.63
N SER A 111 6.34 -0.59 10.90
CA SER A 111 4.98 -0.95 10.55
C SER A 111 4.24 -1.48 11.77
N GLN A 112 2.92 -1.28 11.75
CA GLN A 112 1.98 -1.93 12.64
C GLN A 112 0.96 -2.65 11.77
N SER A 113 0.82 -3.95 11.99
CA SER A 113 -0.18 -4.77 11.31
C SER A 113 -1.23 -5.24 12.28
N LYS A 114 -2.47 -5.24 11.81
CA LYS A 114 -3.57 -5.95 12.42
C LYS A 114 -4.08 -6.98 11.43
N THR A 115 -4.09 -8.23 11.86
CA THR A 115 -4.53 -9.31 11.01
C THR A 115 -5.72 -10.02 11.61
N ASN A 116 -6.83 -10.02 10.86
CA ASN A 116 -8.05 -10.72 11.20
C ASN A 116 -8.24 -11.88 10.21
N TYR A 117 -8.53 -13.06 10.74
CA TYR A 117 -8.75 -14.27 9.96
C TYR A 117 -10.13 -14.83 10.28
N GLU A 118 -10.83 -15.24 9.24
CA GLU A 118 -12.07 -16.00 9.35
C GLU A 118 -11.79 -17.43 8.88
N LEU A 119 -12.28 -18.42 9.64
CA LEU A 119 -12.24 -19.83 9.26
C LEU A 119 -13.63 -20.23 8.79
N ASP A 120 -13.77 -20.44 7.49
CA ASP A 120 -15.02 -20.89 6.87
C ASP A 120 -15.04 -22.43 6.83
N ASP A 121 -16.01 -23.06 7.51
CA ASP A 121 -16.24 -24.50 7.39
C ASP A 121 -17.24 -24.77 6.26
N TYR A 122 -16.76 -25.29 5.12
CA TYR A 122 -17.58 -25.76 4.00
C TYR A 122 -18.24 -27.14 4.28
N THR A 123 -18.71 -27.37 5.51
CA THR A 123 -19.40 -28.61 5.88
C THR A 123 -20.87 -28.35 6.19
N ASN A 124 -21.69 -28.06 5.16
CA ASN A 124 -23.10 -28.49 4.98
C ASN A 124 -23.87 -27.57 4.02
N ASN A 125 -23.98 -27.95 2.74
CA ASN A 125 -25.16 -27.85 1.85
C ASN A 125 -26.17 -26.69 2.03
N SER A 126 -25.70 -25.49 2.38
CA SER A 126 -26.47 -24.28 2.62
C SER A 126 -25.56 -23.12 2.26
N ASP A 127 -26.02 -22.21 1.41
CA ASP A 127 -25.27 -21.06 0.85
C ASP A 127 -24.83 -20.00 1.89
N ASP A 128 -24.74 -20.34 3.17
CA ASP A 128 -24.34 -19.44 4.25
C ASP A 128 -23.03 -19.94 4.88
N ALA A 129 -21.93 -19.25 4.60
CA ALA A 129 -20.69 -19.40 5.36
C ALA A 129 -20.95 -18.97 6.81
N ILE A 130 -20.69 -19.87 7.76
CA ILE A 130 -20.83 -19.61 9.18
C ILE A 130 -19.44 -19.24 9.70
N THR A 131 -19.21 -17.97 10.04
CA THR A 131 -17.98 -17.51 10.70
C THR A 131 -17.89 -18.15 12.10
N ILE A 132 -16.93 -19.07 12.31
CA ILE A 132 -16.84 -19.85 13.56
C ILE A 132 -16.07 -19.13 14.66
N ASP A 133 -15.02 -18.36 14.33
CA ASP A 133 -14.23 -17.57 15.30
C ASP A 133 -13.53 -16.38 14.61
N GLU A 134 -13.44 -15.23 15.30
CA GLU A 134 -12.67 -14.05 14.90
C GLU A 134 -11.43 -13.92 15.81
N TYR A 135 -10.23 -14.14 15.25
CA TYR A 135 -8.97 -13.90 15.96
C TYR A 135 -8.28 -12.67 15.37
N SER A 136 -7.81 -11.79 16.25
CA SER A 136 -7.18 -10.51 15.90
C SER A 136 -5.80 -10.44 16.58
N ASP A 137 -4.74 -10.53 15.79
CA ASP A 137 -3.38 -10.36 16.26
C ASP A 137 -2.81 -9.00 15.81
N ASP A 138 -2.34 -8.21 16.78
CA ASP A 138 -1.65 -6.95 16.54
C ASP A 138 -0.13 -7.15 16.62
N GLY A 139 0.60 -6.65 15.62
CA GLY A 139 2.05 -6.75 15.54
C GLY A 139 2.70 -5.42 15.20
N TYR A 140 3.94 -5.22 15.66
CA TYR A 140 4.80 -4.10 15.27
C TYR A 140 6.13 -4.64 14.77
N GLY A 141 6.69 -4.01 13.75
CA GLY A 141 8.05 -4.33 13.35
C GLY A 141 8.57 -3.49 12.20
N LEU A 142 9.46 -4.07 11.41
CA LEU A 142 10.25 -3.36 10.41
C LEU A 142 9.52 -3.30 9.07
N TYR A 143 9.67 -2.16 8.40
CA TYR A 143 9.25 -1.95 7.03
C TYR A 143 10.44 -1.51 6.20
N ALA A 144 10.68 -2.17 5.07
CA ALA A 144 11.68 -1.78 4.10
C ALA A 144 11.10 -1.90 2.69
N ALA A 145 11.39 -0.93 1.82
CA ALA A 145 10.92 -0.99 0.45
C ALA A 145 11.88 -0.33 -0.53
N LEU A 146 11.89 -0.87 -1.74
CA LEU A 146 12.56 -0.31 -2.90
C LEU A 146 11.52 0.00 -3.97
N GLY A 147 11.56 1.21 -4.50
CA GLY A 147 10.60 1.65 -5.50
C GLY A 147 11.22 2.43 -6.63
N TRP A 148 10.46 2.54 -7.70
CA TRP A 148 10.74 3.43 -8.81
C TRP A 148 9.56 4.39 -8.97
N ARG A 149 9.86 5.64 -9.33
CA ARG A 149 8.86 6.68 -9.55
C ARG A 149 9.20 7.47 -10.80
N CYS A 150 8.20 7.65 -11.64
CA CYS A 150 8.21 8.58 -12.76
C CYS A 150 7.34 9.78 -12.42
N ARG A 151 7.92 10.99 -12.41
CA ARG A 151 7.23 12.25 -12.14
C ARG A 151 7.00 13.03 -13.44
N PHE A 152 5.78 13.47 -13.64
CA PHE A 152 5.38 14.34 -14.74
C PHE A 152 5.44 15.81 -14.29
N TYR A 153 5.59 16.74 -15.24
CA TYR A 153 5.73 18.17 -14.92
C TYR A 153 4.48 18.81 -14.29
N ASN A 154 3.35 18.12 -14.32
CA ASN A 154 2.10 18.56 -13.72
C ASN A 154 1.92 18.02 -12.28
N GLY A 155 2.96 17.48 -11.65
CA GLY A 155 2.92 16.91 -10.30
C GLY A 155 2.40 15.47 -10.24
N PHE A 156 1.80 14.94 -11.31
CA PHE A 156 1.39 13.54 -11.36
C PHE A 156 2.60 12.61 -11.33
N GLU A 157 2.37 11.42 -10.78
CA GLU A 157 3.39 10.40 -10.65
C GLU A 157 2.84 9.02 -10.94
N PHE A 158 3.71 8.18 -11.49
CA PHE A 158 3.53 6.75 -11.57
C PHE A 158 4.62 6.09 -10.74
N MET A 159 4.27 5.05 -9.98
CA MET A 159 5.23 4.38 -9.10
C MET A 159 5.05 2.87 -9.06
N THR A 160 6.16 2.19 -8.86
CA THR A 160 6.21 0.78 -8.52
C THR A 160 7.02 0.60 -7.24
N THR A 161 6.66 -0.34 -6.39
CA THR A 161 7.34 -0.54 -5.10
C THR A 161 7.33 -2.02 -4.75
N LEU A 162 8.52 -2.56 -4.44
CA LEU A 162 8.71 -3.85 -3.80
C LEU A 162 8.96 -3.59 -2.31
N ALA A 163 8.08 -4.09 -1.45
CA ALA A 163 8.15 -3.88 -0.01
C ALA A 163 8.26 -5.21 0.73
N TYR A 164 9.05 -5.21 1.79
CA TYR A 164 9.15 -6.24 2.79
C TYR A 164 8.71 -5.66 4.13
N GLN A 165 7.88 -6.39 4.84
CA GLN A 165 7.38 -6.02 6.15
C GLN A 165 7.40 -7.24 7.06
N ASP A 166 8.00 -7.09 8.23
CA ASP A 166 7.95 -8.09 9.30
C ASP A 166 7.48 -7.39 10.57
N SER A 167 6.32 -7.81 11.08
CA SER A 167 5.69 -7.29 12.29
C SER A 167 5.56 -8.34 13.40
N GLY A 168 6.28 -9.45 13.27
CA GLY A 168 6.20 -10.62 14.15
C GLY A 168 4.97 -11.48 13.90
N THR A 169 3.77 -10.88 13.84
CA THR A 169 2.51 -11.60 13.55
C THR A 169 2.25 -11.72 12.05
N LEU A 170 2.79 -10.79 11.27
CA LEU A 170 2.69 -10.76 9.81
C LEU A 170 4.06 -10.48 9.20
N GLU A 171 4.55 -11.46 8.43
CA GLU A 171 5.65 -11.31 7.49
C GLU A 171 5.08 -11.27 6.07
N MET A 172 5.34 -10.18 5.35
CA MET A 172 4.71 -9.86 4.07
C MET A 172 5.75 -9.31 3.09
N THR A 173 5.84 -9.93 1.92
CA THR A 173 6.54 -9.39 0.75
C THR A 173 5.52 -9.00 -0.30
N SER A 174 5.59 -7.79 -0.83
CA SER A 174 4.57 -7.26 -1.74
C SER A 174 5.14 -6.40 -2.86
N PHE A 175 4.50 -6.48 -4.03
CA PHE A 175 4.74 -5.62 -5.17
C PHE A 175 3.52 -4.74 -5.42
N THR A 176 3.73 -3.44 -5.53
CA THR A 176 2.69 -2.43 -5.70
C THR A 176 2.93 -1.62 -6.96
N VAL A 177 1.86 -1.36 -7.71
CA VAL A 177 1.82 -0.37 -8.80
C VAL A 177 0.83 0.71 -8.40
N GLY A 178 1.22 1.97 -8.52
CA GLY A 178 0.40 3.08 -8.06
C GLY A 178 0.59 4.35 -8.86
N ILE A 179 -0.32 5.28 -8.57
CA ILE A 179 -0.28 6.64 -9.05
C ILE A 179 -0.17 7.58 -7.86
N GLY A 180 0.37 8.77 -8.09
CA GLY A 180 0.48 9.78 -7.06
C GLY A 180 0.38 11.19 -7.63
N TYR A 181 0.33 12.13 -6.71
CA TYR A 181 0.34 13.56 -6.99
C TYR A 181 1.18 14.26 -5.94
N SER A 182 2.15 15.07 -6.39
CA SER A 182 3.00 15.91 -5.56
C SER A 182 2.62 17.38 -5.73
N PHE A 183 2.64 18.13 -4.63
CA PHE A 183 2.21 19.53 -4.55
C PHE A 183 2.94 20.31 -3.45
#